data_AF-A0A4R2TQC3-F1
#
_entry.id   AF-A0A4R2TQC3-F1
#
_cell.length_a   1.000
_cell.length_b   1.000
_cell.length_c   1.000
_cell.angle_alpha   90.00
_cell.angle_beta   90.00
_cell.angle_gamma   90.00
#
_symmetry.space_group_name_H-M   'P 1'
#
loop_
_entity.id
_entity.type
_entity.pdbx_description
1 polymer ?
#
loop_
_entity_poly.entity_id
_entity_poly.type
_entity_poly.pdbx_seq_one_letter_code
_entity_poly.pdbx_strand_id
1 'polypeptide(L)'
;MKALDNHWSGFLLVSMWSDIYKSTFVGLLVIAYRNTHYKIRLHNNPMDVSLSGECADEIFGGYPWFQNEEYLMSYTFPWSQSTVERQSILSTQFNNIPILDYVTEKYEQTLREVPKLEGESFKQHRRREMFYLNMKWFMITLLNRKDRMSMANSLEVRVPFADHELVEYAWNIPWEMKYFNGQEKGIVRKALKDILPEEIIKRKKSPCPKTYNPIYTEGVQRWMREVLADKTSPIFRKG
;
A
#
# COMPACT_ATOMS: atom_id res chain seq x y z
N MET A 1 2.51 26.20 46.07
CA MET A 1 3.60 25.20 45.99
C MET A 1 3.27 24.30 44.80
N LYS A 2 4.20 24.19 43.84
CA LYS A 2 3.97 23.98 42.40
C LYS A 2 3.27 22.66 42.00
N ALA A 3 2.35 22.78 41.04
CA ALA A 3 1.95 21.73 40.11
C ALA A 3 3.01 21.56 39.01
N LEU A 4 3.26 20.32 38.60
CA LEU A 4 4.09 19.93 37.46
C LEU A 4 3.15 19.35 36.40
N ASP A 5 2.95 20.08 35.31
CA ASP A 5 2.20 19.62 34.14
C ASP A 5 3.15 19.04 33.08
N ASN A 6 2.72 17.88 32.57
CA ASN A 6 3.38 17.04 31.57
C ASN A 6 3.18 17.61 30.16
N HIS A 7 4.25 18.15 29.56
CA HIS A 7 4.30 18.49 28.13
C HIS A 7 5.69 18.23 27.53
N TRP A 8 6.24 17.01 27.66
CA TRP A 8 7.50 16.65 26.99
C TRP A 8 7.54 15.16 26.61
N SER A 9 6.95 14.82 25.45
CA SER A 9 7.24 13.53 24.78
C SER A 9 6.95 13.50 23.27
N GLY A 10 6.27 14.51 22.69
CA GLY A 10 5.98 14.55 21.25
C GLY A 10 7.02 15.25 20.36
N PHE A 11 7.86 16.14 20.91
CA PHE A 11 8.71 17.03 20.11
C PHE A 11 10.11 16.46 19.79
N LEU A 12 10.62 15.53 20.61
CA LEU A 12 11.97 14.97 20.47
C LEU A 12 12.12 13.93 19.35
N LEU A 13 11.03 13.30 18.91
CA LEU A 13 11.05 12.35 17.79
C LEU A 13 11.00 13.03 16.41
N VAL A 14 10.51 14.28 16.34
CA VAL A 14 10.41 15.05 15.09
C VAL A 14 11.70 15.84 14.83
N SER A 15 12.39 16.32 15.86
CA SER A 15 13.63 17.09 15.70
C SER A 15 14.86 16.23 15.35
N MET A 16 14.91 14.96 15.76
CA MET A 16 16.04 14.07 15.46
C MET A 16 16.16 13.65 13.98
N TRP A 17 15.15 13.96 13.15
CA TRP A 17 15.11 13.58 11.73
C TRP A 17 15.32 14.76 10.77
N SER A 18 15.39 15.99 11.29
CA SER A 18 15.50 17.22 10.49
C SER A 18 16.90 17.51 9.94
N ASP A 19 17.95 16.87 10.48
CA ASP A 19 19.34 17.23 10.16
C ASP A 19 19.97 16.38 9.04
N ILE A 20 19.17 15.56 8.36
CA ILE A 20 19.67 14.58 7.39
C ILE A 20 19.06 14.87 5.99
N TYR A 21 19.84 15.61 5.20
CA TYR A 21 19.79 15.84 3.75
C TYR A 21 18.96 17.00 3.18
N LYS A 22 19.71 18.05 2.80
CA LYS A 22 19.39 18.99 1.72
C LYS A 22 19.64 18.32 0.36
N SER A 23 18.79 18.65 -0.61
CA SER A 23 18.91 18.42 -2.07
C SER A 23 18.51 17.03 -2.63
N THR A 24 17.51 17.11 -3.52
CA THR A 24 17.15 16.17 -4.60
C THR A 24 16.57 14.82 -4.15
N PHE A 25 15.63 14.29 -4.94
CA PHE A 25 15.23 12.86 -5.08
C PHE A 25 13.79 12.42 -4.72
N VAL A 26 12.95 12.48 -5.76
CA VAL A 26 11.70 11.70 -5.93
C VAL A 26 11.97 10.18 -5.91
N GLY A 27 13.19 9.73 -6.19
CA GLY A 27 13.50 8.32 -6.39
C GLY A 27 13.58 7.45 -5.13
N LEU A 28 13.74 8.03 -3.92
CA LEU A 28 13.87 7.26 -2.67
C LEU A 28 12.57 6.50 -2.32
N LEU A 29 11.42 7.05 -2.71
CA LEU A 29 10.11 6.50 -2.37
C LEU A 29 9.70 5.29 -3.21
N VAL A 30 10.30 5.14 -4.38
CA VAL A 30 9.84 4.20 -5.41
C VAL A 30 10.32 2.79 -5.14
N ILE A 31 11.50 2.67 -4.53
CA ILE A 31 12.24 1.40 -4.53
C ILE A 31 12.01 0.64 -3.23
N ALA A 32 11.85 1.34 -2.10
CA ALA A 32 11.57 0.71 -0.84
C ALA A 32 10.89 1.69 0.12
N TYR A 33 9.65 1.38 0.51
CA TYR A 33 8.87 2.10 1.51
C TYR A 33 9.74 2.61 2.68
N ARG A 34 10.12 3.89 2.61
CA ARG A 34 10.46 4.72 3.75
C ARG A 34 9.71 6.03 3.50
N ASN A 35 8.81 6.36 4.42
CA ASN A 35 8.06 7.62 4.38
C ASN A 35 9.06 8.77 4.57
N THR A 36 9.68 9.20 3.48
CA THR A 36 10.49 10.39 3.44
C THR A 36 9.51 11.52 3.16
N HIS A 37 9.17 12.28 4.19
CA HIS A 37 8.30 13.44 4.04
C HIS A 37 9.14 14.53 3.39
N TYR A 38 8.82 14.86 2.15
CA TYR A 38 9.40 16.05 1.52
C TYR A 38 8.43 17.21 1.76
N LYS A 39 8.91 18.30 2.35
CA LYS A 39 8.19 19.57 2.31
C LYS A 39 8.52 20.27 1.00
N ILE A 40 7.67 20.08 -0.01
CA ILE A 40 7.70 20.96 -1.18
C ILE A 40 6.81 22.16 -0.81
N ARG A 41 7.44 23.28 -0.42
CA ARG A 41 6.73 24.57 -0.32
C ARG A 41 6.53 25.09 -1.74
N LEU A 42 5.37 24.80 -2.32
CA LEU A 42 4.94 25.52 -3.52
C LEU A 42 4.66 26.97 -3.11
N HIS A 43 5.32 27.91 -3.77
CA HIS A 43 5.22 29.34 -3.47
C HIS A 43 3.74 29.74 -3.47
N ASN A 44 3.23 30.19 -2.31
CA ASN A 44 1.89 30.75 -2.07
C ASN A 44 0.75 29.82 -1.62
N ASN A 45 0.98 28.56 -1.20
CA ASN A 45 -0.08 27.74 -0.57
C ASN A 45 0.34 27.26 0.84
N PRO A 46 -0.46 27.49 1.91
CA PRO A 46 -0.07 27.14 3.28
C PRO A 46 -0.05 25.63 3.60
N MET A 47 -0.39 24.75 2.67
CA MET A 47 -0.32 23.29 2.87
C MET A 47 1.07 22.72 2.56
N ASP A 48 1.56 21.85 3.44
CA ASP A 48 2.73 21.02 3.15
C ASP A 48 2.34 19.96 2.10
N VAL A 49 3.08 19.92 0.98
CA VAL A 49 2.90 18.92 -0.09
C VAL A 49 4.07 17.94 -0.07
N SER A 50 3.76 16.64 -0.04
CA SER A 50 4.71 15.54 -0.13
C SER A 50 4.41 14.63 -1.33
N LEU A 51 5.45 13.96 -1.84
CA LEU A 51 5.32 12.92 -2.88
C LEU A 51 5.35 11.53 -2.24
N SER A 52 4.50 10.63 -2.73
CA SER A 52 4.42 9.21 -2.36
C SER A 52 4.80 8.31 -3.55
N GLY A 53 5.52 7.22 -3.29
CA GLY A 53 5.87 6.17 -4.26
C GLY A 53 4.84 5.04 -4.31
N GLU A 54 3.71 5.20 -3.64
CA GLU A 54 2.54 4.33 -3.82
C GLU A 54 2.15 4.23 -5.30
N CYS A 55 1.47 3.14 -5.67
CA CYS A 55 1.10 2.77 -7.04
C CYS A 55 2.26 2.19 -7.88
N ALA A 56 3.52 2.40 -7.49
CA ALA A 56 4.66 1.84 -8.22
C ALA A 56 4.68 0.31 -8.22
N ASP A 57 4.37 -0.32 -7.08
CA ASP A 57 4.38 -1.78 -6.98
C ASP A 57 3.22 -2.40 -7.79
N GLU A 58 2.09 -1.71 -7.88
CA GLU A 58 0.89 -2.12 -8.58
C GLU A 58 1.10 -2.13 -10.09
N ILE A 59 1.78 -1.14 -10.66
CA ILE A 59 1.94 -1.01 -12.13
C ILE A 59 3.26 -1.60 -12.65
N PHE A 60 4.30 -1.67 -11.82
CA PHE A 60 5.62 -2.21 -12.17
C PHE A 60 5.97 -3.57 -11.54
N GLY A 61 5.02 -4.24 -10.89
CA GLY A 61 5.18 -5.64 -10.49
C GLY A 61 5.99 -5.84 -9.21
N GLY A 62 5.73 -5.01 -8.19
CA GLY A 62 6.45 -4.97 -6.92
C GLY A 62 6.04 -6.01 -5.88
N TYR A 63 5.04 -6.84 -6.15
CA TYR A 63 4.49 -7.79 -5.18
C TYR A 63 4.83 -9.26 -5.49
N PRO A 64 4.88 -10.13 -4.46
CA PRO A 64 5.21 -11.54 -4.65
C PRO A 64 4.29 -12.27 -5.63
N TRP A 65 3.02 -11.88 -5.71
CA TRP A 65 2.01 -12.52 -6.56
C TRP A 65 2.20 -12.34 -8.07
N PHE A 66 3.16 -11.53 -8.50
CA PHE A 66 3.56 -11.46 -9.92
C PHE A 66 4.63 -12.49 -10.32
N GLN A 67 5.35 -13.02 -9.33
CA GLN A 67 6.53 -13.89 -9.51
C GLN A 67 6.30 -15.30 -8.99
N ASN A 68 5.76 -15.40 -7.78
CA ASN A 68 5.46 -16.68 -7.15
C ASN A 68 4.28 -17.33 -7.86
N GLU A 69 4.50 -18.57 -8.32
CA GLU A 69 3.57 -19.31 -9.17
C GLU A 69 2.29 -19.71 -8.43
N GLU A 70 2.39 -20.04 -7.14
CA GLU A 70 1.25 -20.38 -6.30
C GLU A 70 0.27 -19.19 -6.21
N TYR A 71 0.80 -17.99 -5.93
CA TYR A 71 -0.04 -16.77 -5.89
C TYR A 71 -0.57 -16.37 -7.26
N LEU A 72 0.22 -16.51 -8.32
CA LEU A 72 -0.22 -16.18 -9.68
C LEU A 72 -1.37 -17.08 -10.16
N MET A 73 -1.38 -18.33 -9.67
CA MET A 73 -2.36 -19.36 -10.01
C MET A 73 -3.38 -19.60 -8.89
N SER A 74 -3.54 -18.68 -7.93
CA SER A 74 -4.46 -18.90 -6.80
C SER A 74 -5.95 -18.71 -7.14
N TYR A 75 -6.27 -18.28 -8.37
CA TYR A 75 -7.64 -18.00 -8.85
C TYR A 75 -8.54 -17.23 -7.87
N THR A 76 -7.94 -16.28 -7.15
CA THR A 76 -8.61 -15.41 -6.17
C THR A 76 -7.78 -14.13 -6.00
N PHE A 77 -8.21 -13.22 -5.13
CA PHE A 77 -7.43 -12.05 -4.75
C PHE A 77 -6.23 -12.48 -3.89
N PRO A 78 -4.96 -12.37 -4.38
CA PRO A 78 -3.82 -12.98 -3.71
C PRO A 78 -3.46 -12.33 -2.37
N TRP A 79 -3.88 -11.09 -2.14
CA TRP A 79 -3.73 -10.40 -0.84
C TRP A 79 -4.84 -10.76 0.17
N SER A 80 -5.83 -11.57 -0.22
CA SER A 80 -6.99 -11.91 0.60
C SER A 80 -7.40 -13.38 0.48
N GLN A 81 -6.46 -14.30 0.70
CA GLN A 81 -6.73 -15.74 0.59
C GLN A 81 -7.52 -16.31 1.79
N SER A 82 -7.43 -15.70 2.97
CA SER A 82 -8.07 -16.20 4.20
C SER A 82 -9.53 -15.77 4.35
N THR A 83 -10.35 -15.93 3.31
CA THR A 83 -11.76 -15.49 3.35
C THR A 83 -12.59 -16.36 4.30
N VAL A 84 -12.32 -17.66 4.36
CA VAL A 84 -13.03 -18.61 5.23
C VAL A 84 -12.77 -18.31 6.71
N GLU A 85 -11.52 -18.07 7.07
CA GLU A 85 -11.13 -17.72 8.45
C GLU A 85 -11.69 -16.35 8.87
N ARG A 86 -11.83 -15.41 7.93
CA ARG A 86 -12.50 -14.13 8.23
C ARG A 86 -14.00 -14.29 8.42
N GLN A 87 -14.64 -15.23 7.72
CA GLN A 87 -16.05 -15.52 7.93
C GLN A 87 -16.30 -16.17 9.30
N SER A 88 -15.39 -17.03 9.77
CA SER A 88 -15.56 -17.73 11.05
C SER A 88 -15.52 -16.82 12.29
N ILE A 89 -14.93 -15.63 12.18
CA ILE A 89 -14.89 -14.63 13.26
C ILE A 89 -16.06 -13.63 13.21
N LEU A 90 -16.92 -13.70 12.19
CA LEU A 90 -18.11 -12.85 12.12
C LEU A 90 -19.16 -13.32 13.11
N SER A 91 -20.00 -12.38 13.57
CA SER A 91 -21.15 -12.73 14.39
C SER A 91 -22.07 -13.69 13.64
N THR A 92 -22.66 -14.65 14.36
CA THR A 92 -23.53 -15.70 13.80
C THR A 92 -24.73 -15.13 13.04
N GLN A 93 -25.14 -13.90 13.35
CA GLN A 93 -26.18 -13.17 12.60
C GLN A 93 -25.84 -12.94 11.12
N PHE A 94 -24.55 -13.03 10.75
CA PHE A 94 -24.06 -12.85 9.39
C PHE A 94 -23.71 -14.18 8.69
N ASN A 95 -23.98 -15.33 9.32
CA ASN A 95 -23.62 -16.64 8.75
C ASN A 95 -24.30 -16.94 7.40
N ASN A 96 -25.47 -16.34 7.16
CA ASN A 96 -26.23 -16.56 5.94
C ASN A 96 -25.74 -15.71 4.74
N ILE A 97 -24.74 -14.85 4.93
CA ILE A 97 -24.20 -14.05 3.84
C ILE A 97 -23.21 -14.90 3.03
N PRO A 98 -23.42 -15.08 1.70
CA PRO A 98 -22.56 -15.91 0.86
C PRO A 98 -21.28 -15.15 0.48
N ILE A 99 -20.42 -14.89 1.47
CA ILE A 99 -19.20 -14.07 1.31
C ILE A 99 -18.25 -14.68 0.28
N LEU A 100 -18.07 -16.00 0.30
CA LEU A 100 -17.16 -16.67 -0.63
C LEU A 100 -17.65 -16.59 -2.08
N ASP A 101 -18.95 -16.79 -2.29
CA ASP A 101 -19.57 -16.67 -3.61
C ASP A 101 -19.43 -15.24 -4.13
N TYR A 102 -19.68 -14.24 -3.27
CA TYR A 102 -19.50 -12.83 -3.62
C TYR A 102 -18.06 -12.51 -4.02
N VAL A 103 -17.07 -12.98 -3.26
CA VAL A 103 -15.64 -12.77 -3.56
C VAL A 103 -15.27 -13.41 -4.90
N THR A 104 -15.74 -14.65 -5.14
CA THR A 104 -15.52 -15.39 -6.39
C THR A 104 -16.16 -14.67 -7.57
N GLU A 105 -17.42 -14.26 -7.43
CA GLU A 105 -18.16 -13.53 -8.47
C GLU A 105 -17.44 -12.23 -8.84
N LYS A 106 -16.99 -11.44 -7.85
CA LYS A 106 -16.27 -10.18 -8.11
C LYS A 106 -14.93 -10.41 -8.76
N TYR A 107 -14.21 -11.46 -8.35
CA TYR A 107 -12.97 -11.86 -9.01
C TYR A 107 -13.22 -12.18 -10.48
N GLU A 108 -14.16 -13.07 -10.79
CA GLU A 108 -14.48 -13.46 -12.17
C GLU A 108 -15.00 -12.31 -13.03
N GLN A 109 -15.90 -11.47 -12.49
CA GLN A 109 -16.40 -10.28 -13.18
C GLN A 109 -15.24 -9.37 -13.58
N THR A 110 -14.30 -9.13 -12.66
CA THR A 110 -13.13 -8.29 -12.92
C THR A 110 -12.24 -8.88 -14.01
N LEU A 111 -12.08 -10.21 -14.04
CA LEU A 111 -11.27 -10.87 -15.08
C LEU A 111 -11.87 -10.75 -16.49
N ARG A 112 -13.20 -10.69 -16.60
CA ARG A 112 -13.87 -10.49 -17.91
C ARG A 112 -13.56 -9.13 -18.53
N GLU A 113 -13.15 -8.13 -17.73
CA GLU A 113 -12.73 -6.82 -18.21
C GLU A 113 -11.29 -6.83 -18.78
N VAL A 114 -10.52 -7.91 -18.60
CA VAL A 114 -9.11 -7.98 -18.99
C VAL A 114 -8.99 -8.37 -20.48
N PRO A 115 -8.40 -7.51 -21.33
CA PRO A 115 -8.20 -7.85 -22.74
C PRO A 115 -7.18 -8.98 -22.88
N LYS A 116 -7.44 -9.90 -23.81
CA LYS A 116 -6.48 -10.91 -24.25
C LYS A 116 -5.79 -10.43 -25.51
N LEU A 117 -4.45 -10.38 -25.49
CA LEU A 117 -3.68 -9.95 -26.66
C LEU A 117 -3.34 -11.14 -27.57
N GLU A 118 -3.25 -10.87 -28.87
CA GLU A 118 -2.80 -11.85 -29.85
C GLU A 118 -1.33 -12.24 -29.59
N GLY A 119 -1.03 -13.55 -29.66
CA GLY A 119 0.31 -14.07 -29.39
C GLY A 119 0.73 -14.09 -27.92
N GLU A 120 -0.13 -13.66 -26.99
CA GLU A 120 0.18 -13.67 -25.55
C GLU A 120 0.16 -15.09 -24.98
N SER A 121 1.25 -15.50 -24.32
CA SER A 121 1.30 -16.79 -23.62
C SER A 121 0.34 -16.81 -22.43
N PHE A 122 -0.05 -18.01 -21.99
CA PHE A 122 -0.90 -18.19 -20.79
C PHE A 122 -0.36 -17.44 -19.57
N LYS A 123 0.96 -17.54 -19.30
CA LYS A 123 1.58 -16.90 -18.14
C LYS A 123 1.61 -15.37 -18.25
N GLN A 124 1.78 -14.82 -19.46
CA GLN A 124 1.68 -13.38 -19.69
C GLN A 124 0.26 -12.89 -19.46
N HIS A 125 -0.74 -13.61 -19.98
CA HIS A 125 -2.15 -13.29 -19.76
C HIS A 125 -2.52 -13.34 -18.26
N ARG A 126 -2.12 -14.39 -17.55
CA ARG A 126 -2.30 -14.50 -16.09
C ARG A 126 -1.70 -13.33 -15.32
N ARG A 127 -0.53 -12.82 -15.75
CA ARG A 127 0.07 -11.63 -15.15
C ARG A 127 -0.70 -10.35 -15.48
N ARG A 128 -1.23 -10.21 -16.69
CA ARG A 128 -2.08 -9.07 -17.09
C ARG A 128 -3.33 -9.01 -16.22
N GLU A 129 -3.99 -10.16 -16.02
CA GLU A 129 -5.11 -10.30 -15.10
C GLU A 129 -4.71 -9.88 -13.68
N MET A 130 -3.54 -10.31 -13.21
CA MET A 130 -3.02 -9.91 -11.91
C MET A 130 -2.77 -8.40 -11.80
N PHE A 131 -2.19 -7.76 -12.82
CA PHE A 131 -1.99 -6.31 -12.87
C PHE A 131 -3.33 -5.58 -12.80
N TYR A 132 -4.33 -6.05 -13.55
CA TYR A 132 -5.66 -5.46 -13.55
C TYR A 132 -6.33 -5.54 -12.18
N LEU A 133 -6.32 -6.72 -11.56
CA LEU A 133 -6.83 -6.92 -10.20
C LEU A 133 -6.15 -5.98 -9.20
N ASN A 134 -4.82 -5.85 -9.27
CA ASN A 134 -4.07 -4.95 -8.39
C ASN A 134 -4.51 -3.49 -8.54
N MET A 135 -4.64 -3.00 -9.77
CA MET A 135 -5.08 -1.62 -10.00
C MET A 135 -6.53 -1.40 -9.57
N LYS A 136 -7.43 -2.32 -9.90
CA LYS A 136 -8.87 -2.19 -9.64
C LYS A 136 -9.23 -2.31 -8.16
N TRP A 137 -8.54 -3.17 -7.41
CA TRP A 137 -8.95 -3.51 -6.05
C TRP A 137 -7.90 -3.13 -5.01
N PHE A 138 -6.62 -3.40 -5.25
CA PHE A 138 -5.59 -3.21 -4.24
C PHE A 138 -5.13 -1.76 -4.15
N MET A 139 -4.83 -1.14 -5.29
CA MET A 139 -4.38 0.25 -5.38
C MET A 139 -5.34 1.22 -4.69
N ILE A 140 -6.65 1.05 -4.92
CA ILE A 140 -7.70 1.90 -4.33
C ILE A 140 -7.64 1.85 -2.80
N THR A 141 -7.41 0.68 -2.20
CA THR A 141 -7.32 0.55 -0.74
C THR A 141 -6.14 1.32 -0.16
N LEU A 142 -5.00 1.32 -0.88
CA LEU A 142 -3.80 2.05 -0.47
C LEU A 142 -4.02 3.56 -0.57
N LEU A 143 -4.54 4.01 -1.71
CA LEU A 143 -4.84 5.42 -1.95
C LEU A 143 -5.83 5.98 -0.93
N ASN A 144 -6.93 5.26 -0.66
CA ASN A 144 -7.91 5.66 0.34
C ASN A 144 -7.30 5.76 1.75
N ARG A 145 -6.46 4.80 2.12
CA ARG A 145 -5.79 4.82 3.44
C ARG A 145 -4.87 6.03 3.55
N LYS A 146 -4.03 6.25 2.54
CA LYS A 146 -3.08 7.37 2.50
C LYS A 146 -3.81 8.70 2.56
N ASP A 147 -4.81 8.91 1.71
CA ASP A 147 -5.57 10.15 1.63
C ASP A 147 -6.22 10.51 2.97
N ARG A 148 -6.90 9.55 3.60
CA ARG A 148 -7.50 9.75 4.92
C ARG A 148 -6.48 10.08 6.01
N MET A 149 -5.34 9.39 6.01
CA MET A 149 -4.28 9.62 7.01
C MET A 149 -3.59 10.97 6.81
N SER A 150 -3.34 11.39 5.57
CA SER A 150 -2.65 12.64 5.28
C SER A 150 -3.55 13.84 5.50
N MET A 151 -4.81 13.78 5.03
CA MET A 151 -5.78 14.86 5.21
C MET A 151 -6.13 15.10 6.68
N ALA A 152 -6.13 14.04 7.51
CA ALA A 152 -6.27 14.17 8.96
C ALA A 152 -5.14 14.99 9.62
N ASN A 153 -4.00 15.15 8.94
CA ASN A 153 -2.84 15.91 9.40
C ASN A 153 -2.58 17.15 8.54
N SER A 154 -3.57 17.59 7.74
CA SER A 154 -3.43 18.72 6.80
C SER A 154 -2.22 18.61 5.86
N LEU A 155 -1.85 17.37 5.49
CA LEU A 155 -0.76 17.06 4.59
C LEU A 155 -1.33 16.59 3.24
N GLU A 156 -0.90 17.25 2.16
CA GLU A 156 -1.25 16.85 0.81
C GLU A 156 -0.21 15.84 0.29
N VAL A 157 -0.64 14.63 -0.08
CA VAL A 157 0.27 13.60 -0.58
C VAL A 157 -0.06 13.20 -2.01
N ARG A 158 0.79 13.63 -2.94
CA ARG A 158 0.71 13.34 -4.38
C ARG A 158 1.33 11.98 -4.70
N VAL A 159 0.78 11.26 -5.67
CA VAL A 159 1.21 9.89 -6.06
C VAL A 159 1.54 9.85 -7.55
N PRO A 160 2.77 10.18 -7.96
CA PRO A 160 3.13 10.26 -9.37
C PRO A 160 2.92 8.96 -10.16
N PHE A 161 3.01 7.79 -9.50
CA PHE A 161 2.77 6.50 -10.14
C PHE A 161 1.29 6.19 -10.38
N ALA A 162 0.38 6.99 -9.84
CA ALA A 162 -1.05 6.91 -10.14
C ALA A 162 -1.44 7.81 -11.34
N ASP A 163 -0.48 8.46 -11.99
CA ASP A 163 -0.73 9.25 -13.19
C ASP A 163 -1.25 8.36 -14.33
N HIS A 164 -2.33 8.79 -14.97
CA HIS A 164 -3.02 7.99 -15.97
C HIS A 164 -2.16 7.69 -17.20
N GLU A 165 -1.35 8.64 -17.68
CA GLU A 165 -0.49 8.43 -18.84
C GLU A 165 0.60 7.40 -18.51
N LEU A 166 1.16 7.47 -17.30
CA LEU A 166 2.14 6.50 -16.83
C LEU A 166 1.52 5.10 -16.64
N VAL A 167 0.30 5.02 -16.12
CA VAL A 167 -0.44 3.75 -15.96
C VAL A 167 -0.72 3.12 -17.33
N GLU A 168 -1.21 3.90 -18.29
CA GLU A 168 -1.49 3.46 -19.66
C GLU A 168 -0.21 2.99 -20.36
N TYR A 169 0.88 3.73 -20.23
CA TYR A 169 2.18 3.31 -20.75
C TYR A 169 2.64 2.01 -20.08
N ALA A 170 2.55 1.92 -18.75
CA ALA A 170 2.98 0.77 -17.98
C ALA A 170 2.18 -0.50 -18.28
N TRP A 171 0.94 -0.38 -18.76
CA TRP A 171 0.05 -1.50 -19.06
C TRP A 171 0.63 -2.49 -20.08
N ASN A 172 1.37 -1.99 -21.07
CA ASN A 172 1.91 -2.80 -22.17
C ASN A 172 3.41 -3.11 -22.06
N ILE A 173 4.07 -2.67 -20.99
CA ILE A 173 5.49 -2.99 -20.76
C ILE A 173 5.64 -4.52 -20.56
N PRO A 174 6.53 -5.19 -21.32
CA PRO A 174 6.82 -6.61 -21.13
C PRO A 174 7.23 -6.94 -19.70
N TRP A 175 6.81 -8.12 -19.23
CA TRP A 175 7.11 -8.57 -17.87
C TRP A 175 8.63 -8.62 -17.61
N GLU A 176 9.41 -9.03 -18.61
CA GLU A 176 10.87 -9.16 -18.54
C GLU A 176 11.56 -7.81 -18.29
N MET A 177 10.94 -6.71 -18.72
CA MET A 177 11.39 -5.36 -18.42
C MET A 177 10.95 -4.93 -17.01
N LYS A 178 9.68 -5.20 -16.63
CA LYS A 178 9.19 -4.93 -15.27
C LYS A 178 9.98 -5.70 -14.20
N TYR A 179 10.43 -6.91 -14.53
CA TYR A 179 11.22 -7.80 -13.69
C TYR A 179 12.66 -7.98 -14.20
N PHE A 180 13.26 -6.88 -14.63
CA PHE A 180 14.61 -6.87 -15.18
C PHE A 180 15.65 -7.37 -14.16
N ASN A 181 16.57 -8.22 -14.62
CA ASN A 181 17.64 -8.83 -13.81
C ASN A 181 17.18 -9.50 -12.51
N GLY A 182 15.99 -10.11 -12.51
CA GLY A 182 15.46 -10.82 -11.35
C GLY A 182 15.10 -9.90 -10.19
N GLN A 183 14.82 -8.63 -10.46
CA GLN A 183 14.43 -7.64 -9.45
C GLN A 183 13.05 -7.06 -9.75
N GLU A 184 12.23 -6.92 -8.71
CA GLU A 184 10.96 -6.23 -8.82
C GLU A 184 11.16 -4.75 -9.17
N LYS A 185 10.26 -4.20 -9.98
CA LYS A 185 10.36 -2.83 -10.50
C LYS A 185 11.68 -2.59 -11.25
N GLY A 186 12.20 -3.62 -11.92
CA GLY A 186 13.49 -3.62 -12.57
C GLY A 186 13.66 -2.47 -13.58
N ILE A 187 12.65 -2.21 -14.42
CA ILE A 187 12.67 -1.05 -15.34
C ILE A 187 12.81 0.28 -14.61
N VAL A 188 12.14 0.45 -13.47
CA VAL A 188 12.19 1.69 -12.68
C VAL A 188 13.53 1.85 -11.98
N ARG A 189 14.05 0.76 -11.39
CA ARG A 189 15.40 0.72 -10.82
C ARG A 189 16.45 1.06 -11.89
N LYS A 190 16.31 0.52 -13.10
CA LYS A 190 17.21 0.77 -14.22
C LYS A 190 17.14 2.23 -14.69
N ALA A 191 15.94 2.79 -14.82
CA ALA A 191 15.73 4.17 -15.24
C ALA A 191 16.27 5.19 -14.23
N LEU A 192 16.25 4.86 -12.93
CA LEU A 192 16.72 5.76 -11.88
C LEU A 192 18.18 5.53 -11.49
N LYS A 193 18.88 4.56 -12.10
CA LYS A 193 20.20 4.10 -11.66
C LYS A 193 21.24 5.22 -11.56
N ASP A 194 21.27 6.11 -12.56
CA ASP A 194 22.26 7.18 -12.64
C ASP A 194 21.82 8.45 -11.90
N ILE A 195 20.61 8.42 -11.34
CA ILE A 195 20.03 9.51 -10.58
C ILE A 195 20.22 9.16 -9.09
N LEU A 196 19.75 8.00 -8.62
CA LEU A 196 19.78 7.63 -7.20
C LEU A 196 21.10 6.98 -6.74
N PRO A 197 21.43 7.08 -5.44
CA PRO A 197 22.52 6.31 -4.86
C PRO A 197 22.31 4.80 -5.06
N GLU A 198 23.40 4.08 -5.35
CA GLU A 198 23.40 2.64 -5.62
C GLU A 198 22.79 1.81 -4.47
N GLU A 199 22.97 2.24 -3.22
CA GLU A 199 22.33 1.67 -2.03
C GLU A 199 20.80 1.61 -2.18
N ILE A 200 20.20 2.71 -2.63
CA ILE A 200 18.75 2.83 -2.79
C ILE A 200 18.29 1.99 -3.96
N ILE A 201 19.04 2.02 -5.08
CA ILE A 201 18.75 1.21 -6.27
C ILE A 201 18.78 -0.28 -6.00
N LYS A 202 19.71 -0.77 -5.16
CA LYS A 202 19.85 -2.19 -4.82
C LYS A 202 19.02 -2.62 -3.62
N ARG A 203 18.37 -1.68 -2.92
CA ARG A 203 17.60 -1.98 -1.71
C ARG A 203 16.47 -2.96 -2.01
N LYS A 204 16.42 -4.05 -1.25
CA LYS A 204 15.30 -5.00 -1.28
C LYS A 204 14.04 -4.33 -0.75
N LYS A 205 12.88 -4.61 -1.37
CA LYS A 205 11.59 -4.15 -0.85
C LYS A 205 11.44 -4.56 0.62
N SER A 206 11.15 -3.59 1.46
CA SER A 206 10.79 -3.80 2.85
C SER A 206 9.30 -3.44 2.99
N PRO A 207 8.43 -4.37 3.41
CA PRO A 207 7.03 -4.05 3.64
C PRO A 207 6.92 -3.01 4.76
N CYS A 208 5.88 -2.18 4.72
CA CYS A 208 5.53 -1.29 5.83
C CYS A 208 5.53 -2.12 7.13
N PRO A 209 6.19 -1.65 8.21
CA PRO A 209 6.37 -2.44 9.40
C PRO A 209 5.03 -2.98 9.88
N LYS A 210 4.86 -4.30 9.75
CA LYS A 210 3.81 -5.01 10.48
C LYS A 210 4.23 -4.87 11.94
N THR A 211 3.42 -4.19 12.74
CA THR A 211 3.75 -3.96 14.15
C THR A 211 3.71 -5.29 14.89
N TYR A 212 4.84 -5.99 14.95
CA TYR A 212 5.03 -7.18 15.78
C TYR A 212 5.51 -6.82 17.19
N ASN A 213 5.41 -5.56 17.58
CA ASN A 213 5.79 -5.12 18.92
C ASN A 213 4.75 -5.67 19.92
N PRO A 214 5.11 -6.60 20.82
CA PRO A 214 4.17 -7.20 21.76
C PRO A 214 3.49 -6.14 22.64
N ILE A 215 4.24 -5.11 23.06
CA ILE A 215 3.72 -4.01 23.90
C ILE A 215 2.62 -3.24 23.16
N TYR A 216 2.81 -2.98 21.87
CA TYR A 216 1.79 -2.31 21.06
C TYR A 216 0.52 -3.19 20.95
N THR A 217 0.70 -4.48 20.67
CA THR A 217 -0.42 -5.44 20.58
C THR A 217 -1.18 -5.54 21.90
N GLU A 218 -0.49 -5.70 23.03
CA GLU A 218 -1.07 -5.74 24.36
C GLU A 218 -1.82 -4.45 24.69
N GLY A 219 -1.23 -3.30 24.35
CA GLY A 219 -1.85 -1.98 24.50
C GLY A 219 -3.17 -1.86 23.75
N VAL A 220 -3.18 -2.23 22.46
CA VAL A 220 -4.40 -2.20 21.63
C VAL A 220 -5.45 -3.18 22.15
N GLN A 221 -5.05 -4.39 22.56
CA GLN A 221 -5.98 -5.36 23.13
C GLN A 221 -6.59 -4.88 24.45
N ARG A 222 -5.80 -4.23 25.31
CA ARG A 222 -6.29 -3.64 26.55
C ARG A 222 -7.30 -2.53 26.25
N TRP A 223 -6.99 -1.59 25.35
CA TRP A 223 -7.93 -0.54 24.95
C TRP A 223 -9.22 -1.11 24.37
N MET A 224 -9.15 -2.15 23.54
CA MET A 224 -10.35 -2.80 23.02
C MET A 224 -11.20 -3.41 24.15
N ARG A 225 -10.58 -4.06 25.15
CA ARG A 225 -11.29 -4.59 26.32
C ARG A 225 -11.96 -3.49 27.14
N GLU A 226 -11.31 -2.35 27.32
CA GLU A 226 -11.89 -1.18 27.99
C GLU A 226 -13.12 -0.65 27.24
N VAL A 227 -13.03 -0.49 25.91
CA VAL A 227 -14.16 -0.05 25.07
C VAL A 227 -15.32 -1.06 25.09
N LEU A 228 -15.04 -2.36 25.12
CA LEU A 228 -16.06 -3.42 25.20
C LEU A 228 -16.73 -3.49 26.59
N ALA A 229 -16.01 -3.11 27.64
CA ALA A 229 -16.55 -3.05 29.00
C ALA A 229 -17.49 -1.85 29.18
N ASP A 230 -17.23 -0.73 28.49
CA ASP A 230 -18.10 0.44 28.48
C ASP A 230 -19.36 0.21 27.63
N LYS A 231 -20.50 -0.03 28.31
CA LYS A 231 -21.80 -0.22 27.66
C LYS A 231 -22.35 1.04 26.98
N THR A 232 -21.83 2.22 27.30
CA THR A 232 -22.22 3.49 26.66
C THR A 232 -21.45 3.77 25.37
N SER A 233 -20.42 2.95 25.10
CA SER A 233 -19.58 3.05 23.92
C SER A 233 -20.41 3.07 22.63
N PRO A 234 -20.04 3.90 21.63
CA PRO A 234 -20.75 3.98 20.35
C PRO A 234 -20.90 2.63 19.63
N ILE A 235 -20.03 1.65 19.89
CA ILE A 235 -20.08 0.33 19.26
C ILE A 235 -21.35 -0.47 19.63
N PHE A 236 -22.01 -0.12 20.73
CA PHE A 236 -23.25 -0.74 21.18
C PHE A 236 -24.50 0.06 20.82
N ARG A 237 -24.35 1.25 20.21
CA ARG A 237 -25.49 2.02 19.72
C ARG A 237 -26.01 1.34 18.45
N LYS A 238 -27.23 0.80 18.51
CA LYS A 238 -27.93 0.34 17.32
C LYS A 238 -28.21 1.56 16.44
N GLY A 239 -27.55 1.63 15.29
CA GLY A 239 -27.86 2.58 14.22
C GLY A 239 -29.12 2.18 13.47
#